data_AF-A0A833DYF2-F1
#
_entry.id   AF-A0A833DYF2-F1
#
_cell.length_a   1.000
_cell.length_b   1.000
_cell.length_c   1.000
_cell.angle_alpha   90.00
_cell.angle_beta   90.00
_cell.angle_gamma   90.00
#
_symmetry.space_group_name_H-M   'P 1'
#
loop_
_entity.id
_entity.type
_entity.pdbx_description
1 polymer ?
#
loop_
_entity_poly.entity_id
_entity_poly.type
_entity_poly.pdbx_seq_one_letter_code
_entity_poly.pdbx_strand_id
1 'polypeptide(L)'
;MAVFIGKKHVEVLRAIGEGLAEREVAGLPLDTRRLIPELQMGGLITVSQGRITLTDAGKIILDAFSNVSVDEIPEVVVDSAALTALEYYYETGYIPREWVRYLEIRGLAEDGELLDRARKIFEAYKSARPTLVLTNDTVSFLFNVPFVGYYDDLITFTDAAGYGKTTISSLQAMRLLRISPPTNGRSVYVLTPAAEQVKVAITSAKTVGVHISVGVEEADALEKGIELASLVASGLQETGGRITEFGKAILEAYRRMTVRERRLVPVFVTEEEVDVL
;
A
#
# COMPACT_ATOMS: atom_id res chain seq x y z
N MET A 1 -4.78 2.48 -6.32
CA MET A 1 -5.08 2.63 -4.89
C MET A 1 -4.89 1.26 -4.23
N ALA A 2 -3.89 1.07 -3.34
CA ALA A 2 -3.50 -0.27 -2.84
C ALA A 2 -3.14 -0.29 -1.33
N VAL A 3 -3.48 -1.36 -0.64
CA VAL A 3 -3.04 -1.79 0.70
C VAL A 3 -2.91 -3.31 0.61
N PHE A 4 -1.88 -3.89 1.21
CA PHE A 4 -1.70 -5.34 1.27
C PHE A 4 -2.06 -5.85 2.68
N ILE A 5 -2.98 -6.81 2.78
CA ILE A 5 -3.38 -7.45 4.03
C ILE A 5 -3.47 -8.95 3.77
N GLY A 6 -2.72 -9.71 4.56
CA GLY A 6 -2.79 -11.17 4.59
C GLY A 6 -3.19 -11.68 5.96
N LYS A 7 -3.40 -12.99 6.08
CA LYS A 7 -3.75 -13.65 7.36
C LYS A 7 -2.85 -13.20 8.52
N LYS A 8 -1.54 -13.27 8.33
CA LYS A 8 -0.57 -12.86 9.36
C LYS A 8 -0.65 -11.39 9.75
N HIS A 9 -1.05 -10.51 8.82
CA HIS A 9 -1.27 -9.10 9.13
C HIS A 9 -2.45 -8.95 10.10
N VAL A 10 -3.54 -9.68 9.88
CA VAL A 10 -4.71 -9.67 10.78
C VAL A 10 -4.36 -10.24 12.15
N GLU A 11 -3.58 -11.33 12.22
CA GLU A 11 -3.08 -11.90 13.48
C GLU A 11 -2.27 -10.87 14.29
N VAL A 12 -1.37 -10.12 13.63
CA VAL A 12 -0.58 -9.08 14.30
C VAL A 12 -1.47 -7.92 14.76
N LEU A 13 -2.43 -7.48 13.95
CA LEU A 13 -3.38 -6.43 14.35
C LEU A 13 -4.22 -6.85 15.56
N ARG A 14 -4.66 -8.12 15.63
CA ARG A 14 -5.34 -8.69 16.80
C ARG A 14 -4.46 -8.65 18.04
N ALA A 15 -3.22 -9.15 17.93
CA ALA A 15 -2.28 -9.12 19.04
C ALA A 15 -2.05 -7.68 19.54
N ILE A 16 -1.90 -6.70 18.65
CA ILE A 16 -1.79 -5.27 19.01
C ILE A 16 -3.05 -4.80 19.75
N GLY A 17 -4.25 -5.12 19.25
CA GLY A 17 -5.52 -4.79 19.88
C GLY A 17 -5.72 -5.43 21.26
N GLU A 18 -5.12 -6.60 21.50
CA GLU A 18 -5.16 -7.34 22.77
C GLU A 18 -4.10 -6.91 23.79
N GLY A 19 -3.30 -5.88 23.48
CA GLY A 19 -2.33 -5.29 24.42
C GLY A 19 -0.86 -5.46 24.04
N LEU A 20 -0.53 -6.03 22.87
CA LEU A 20 0.84 -6.03 22.34
C LEU A 20 1.35 -4.60 22.07
N ALA A 21 0.45 -3.63 21.92
CA ALA A 21 0.73 -2.20 21.75
C ALA A 21 1.64 -1.60 22.85
N GLU A 22 1.64 -2.19 24.06
CA GLU A 22 2.43 -1.71 25.21
C GLU A 22 3.88 -2.23 25.22
N ARG A 23 4.23 -3.16 24.32
CA ARG A 23 5.58 -3.73 24.25
C ARG A 23 6.45 -2.99 23.25
N GLU A 24 7.74 -2.88 23.56
CA GLU A 24 8.73 -2.43 22.59
C GLU A 24 8.80 -3.39 21.40
N VAL A 25 8.88 -2.86 20.18
CA VAL A 25 9.00 -3.64 18.93
C VAL A 25 10.10 -4.72 19.04
N ALA A 26 11.22 -4.40 19.69
CA ALA A 26 12.36 -5.31 19.85
C ALA A 26 12.03 -6.61 20.61
N GLY A 27 11.01 -6.59 21.49
CA GLY A 27 10.57 -7.75 22.26
C GLY A 27 9.59 -8.68 21.54
N LEU A 28 9.24 -8.38 20.28
CA LEU A 28 8.27 -9.17 19.51
C LEU A 28 8.94 -10.35 18.78
N PRO A 29 8.20 -11.45 18.55
CA PRO A 29 8.65 -12.55 17.70
C PRO A 29 9.15 -12.04 16.35
N LEU A 30 10.19 -12.67 15.79
CA LEU A 30 10.81 -12.22 14.53
C LEU A 30 9.79 -12.11 13.39
N ASP A 31 8.87 -13.07 13.30
CA ASP A 31 7.84 -13.09 12.26
C ASP A 31 6.85 -11.92 12.41
N THR A 32 6.51 -11.52 13.64
CA THR A 32 5.71 -10.33 13.92
C THR A 32 6.47 -9.05 13.56
N ARG A 33 7.75 -8.95 13.98
CA ARG A 33 8.59 -7.77 13.69
C ARG A 33 8.74 -7.50 12.21
N ARG A 34 8.77 -8.55 11.39
CA ARG A 34 8.87 -8.44 9.93
C ARG A 34 7.64 -7.80 9.28
N LEU A 35 6.47 -7.88 9.90
CA LEU A 35 5.22 -7.31 9.36
C LEU A 35 4.98 -5.87 9.82
N ILE A 36 5.67 -5.40 10.86
CA ILE A 36 5.53 -4.02 11.37
C ILE A 36 5.81 -2.98 10.27
N PRO A 37 6.90 -3.08 9.47
CA PRO A 37 7.11 -2.15 8.36
C PRO A 37 5.97 -2.17 7.34
N GLU A 38 5.42 -3.34 7.00
CA GLU A 38 4.31 -3.46 6.03
C GLU A 38 3.03 -2.81 6.55
N LEU A 39 2.67 -3.06 7.82
CA LEU A 39 1.54 -2.44 8.48
C LEU A 39 1.69 -0.91 8.60
N GLN A 40 2.90 -0.43 8.86
CA GLN A 40 3.20 1.00 8.93
C GLN A 40 3.16 1.66 7.55
N MET A 41 3.74 1.03 6.52
CA MET A 41 3.64 1.49 5.13
C MET A 41 2.18 1.57 4.67
N GLY A 42 1.36 0.58 5.07
CA GLY A 42 -0.09 0.58 4.80
C GLY A 42 -0.90 1.58 5.62
N GLY A 43 -0.30 2.27 6.60
CA GLY A 43 -0.99 3.23 7.46
C GLY A 43 -1.96 2.60 8.46
N LEU A 44 -1.78 1.32 8.80
CA LEU A 44 -2.62 0.57 9.75
C LEU A 44 -2.13 0.70 11.19
N ILE A 45 -0.83 0.98 11.36
CA ILE A 45 -0.21 1.23 12.66
C ILE A 45 0.70 2.44 12.60
N THR A 46 0.98 3.01 13.76
CA THR A 46 2.07 3.97 13.98
C THR A 46 3.06 3.37 14.96
N VAL A 47 4.35 3.67 14.77
CA VAL A 47 5.41 3.34 15.72
C VAL A 47 6.02 4.64 16.22
N SER A 48 5.85 4.95 17.51
CA SER A 48 6.42 6.13 18.13
C SER A 48 7.12 5.75 19.43
N GLN A 49 8.36 6.20 19.60
CA GLN A 49 9.20 5.86 20.76
C GLN A 49 9.27 4.34 21.06
N GLY A 50 9.30 3.52 20.01
CA GLY A 50 9.32 2.06 20.12
C GLY A 50 7.99 1.39 20.48
N ARG A 51 6.92 2.16 20.70
CA ARG A 51 5.56 1.67 20.97
C ARG A 51 4.74 1.61 19.69
N ILE A 52 3.90 0.59 19.57
CA ILE A 52 3.05 0.35 18.42
C ILE A 52 1.62 0.75 18.78
N THR A 53 0.92 1.47 17.89
CA THR A 53 -0.49 1.84 18.11
C THR A 53 -1.28 1.63 16.83
N LEU A 54 -2.51 1.11 16.96
CA LEU A 54 -3.45 0.99 15.83
C LEU A 54 -3.92 2.37 15.39
N THR A 55 -3.83 2.65 14.10
CA THR A 55 -4.55 3.78 13.50
C THR A 55 -6.05 3.48 13.44
N ASP A 56 -6.87 4.47 13.11
CA ASP A 56 -8.30 4.21 12.91
C ASP A 56 -8.55 3.24 11.74
N ALA A 57 -7.73 3.29 10.70
CA ALA A 57 -7.75 2.28 9.64
C ALA A 57 -7.41 0.88 10.19
N GLY A 58 -6.38 0.76 11.03
CA GLY A 58 -6.03 -0.50 11.68
C GLY A 58 -7.16 -1.06 12.55
N LYS A 59 -7.86 -0.20 13.29
CA LYS A 59 -9.04 -0.59 14.10
C LYS A 59 -10.20 -1.07 13.23
N ILE A 60 -10.48 -0.40 12.11
CA ILE A 60 -11.54 -0.82 11.19
C ILE A 60 -11.20 -2.18 10.57
N ILE A 61 -9.93 -2.42 10.18
CA ILE A 61 -9.49 -3.75 9.71
C ILE A 61 -9.68 -4.79 10.80
N LEU A 62 -9.27 -4.50 12.04
CA LEU A 62 -9.45 -5.42 13.15
C LEU A 62 -10.93 -5.78 13.37
N ASP A 63 -11.82 -4.78 13.32
CA ASP A 63 -13.26 -4.96 13.43
C ASP A 63 -13.86 -5.74 12.24
N ALA A 64 -13.31 -5.62 11.03
CA ALA A 64 -13.71 -6.40 9.87
C ALA A 64 -13.52 -7.91 10.06
N PHE A 65 -12.62 -8.30 10.98
CA PHE A 65 -12.33 -9.70 11.28
C PHE A 65 -12.69 -10.11 12.70
N SER A 66 -13.35 -9.28 13.51
CA SER A 66 -13.57 -9.57 14.94
C SER A 66 -14.30 -10.89 15.22
N ASN A 67 -15.20 -11.30 14.32
CA ASN A 67 -16.00 -12.53 14.45
C ASN A 67 -15.56 -13.68 13.54
N VAL A 68 -14.38 -13.59 12.91
CA VAL A 68 -13.89 -14.60 11.96
C VAL A 68 -12.80 -15.43 12.64
N SER A 69 -12.84 -16.75 12.55
CA SER A 69 -11.72 -17.55 13.08
C SER A 69 -10.44 -17.27 12.28
N VAL A 70 -9.27 -17.27 12.92
CA VAL A 70 -7.97 -17.11 12.23
C VAL A 70 -7.83 -18.15 11.10
N ASP A 71 -8.35 -19.35 11.31
CA ASP A 71 -8.27 -20.46 10.36
C ASP A 71 -9.13 -20.26 9.10
N GLU A 72 -10.13 -19.38 9.18
CA GLU A 72 -11.02 -19.03 8.06
C GLU A 72 -10.51 -17.83 7.26
N ILE A 73 -9.46 -17.15 7.72
CA ILE A 73 -8.89 -16.00 7.02
C ILE A 73 -7.99 -16.49 5.88
N PRO A 74 -8.23 -16.06 4.63
CA PRO A 74 -7.36 -16.40 3.51
C PRO A 74 -5.94 -15.86 3.68
N GLU A 75 -4.95 -16.57 3.13
CA GLU A 75 -3.53 -16.17 3.20
C GLU A 75 -3.30 -14.74 2.71
N VAL A 76 -3.94 -14.38 1.61
CA VAL A 76 -4.03 -12.99 1.14
C VAL A 76 -5.50 -12.60 1.15
N VAL A 77 -5.83 -11.55 1.91
CA VAL A 77 -7.18 -11.01 1.99
C VAL A 77 -7.31 -9.84 1.01
N VAL A 78 -6.42 -8.87 1.13
CA VAL A 78 -6.49 -7.62 0.37
C VAL A 78 -5.18 -7.40 -0.35
N ASP A 79 -5.28 -7.15 -1.64
CA ASP A 79 -4.21 -6.58 -2.45
C ASP A 79 -4.81 -5.48 -3.33
N SER A 80 -4.01 -4.92 -4.22
CA SER A 80 -4.43 -3.86 -5.14
C SER A 80 -5.55 -4.27 -6.09
N ALA A 81 -5.60 -5.53 -6.49
CA ALA A 81 -6.64 -6.07 -7.36
C ALA A 81 -7.97 -6.14 -6.60
N ALA A 82 -7.97 -6.69 -5.38
CA ALA A 82 -9.17 -6.71 -4.52
C ALA A 82 -9.71 -5.29 -4.29
N LEU A 83 -8.83 -4.33 -3.97
CA LEU A 83 -9.25 -2.94 -3.78
C LEU A 83 -9.77 -2.29 -5.06
N THR A 84 -9.19 -2.60 -6.22
CA THR A 84 -9.67 -2.08 -7.49
C THR A 84 -11.08 -2.60 -7.81
N ALA A 85 -11.35 -3.88 -7.54
CA ALA A 85 -12.68 -4.46 -7.68
C ALA A 85 -13.71 -3.80 -6.74
N LEU A 86 -13.36 -3.62 -5.46
CA LEU A 86 -14.22 -2.94 -4.50
C LEU A 86 -14.47 -1.48 -4.88
N GLU A 87 -13.42 -0.75 -5.24
CA GLU A 87 -13.52 0.65 -5.68
C GLU A 87 -14.41 0.77 -6.92
N TYR A 88 -14.32 -0.16 -7.87
CA TYR A 88 -15.22 -0.22 -9.02
C TYR A 88 -16.67 -0.44 -8.60
N TYR A 89 -16.94 -1.44 -7.76
CA TYR A 89 -18.28 -1.70 -7.23
C TYR A 89 -18.90 -0.49 -6.52
N TYR A 90 -18.14 0.19 -5.65
CA TYR A 90 -18.66 1.35 -4.92
C TYR A 90 -18.87 2.60 -5.80
N GLU A 91 -18.27 2.64 -6.99
CA GLU A 91 -18.49 3.72 -7.96
C GLU A 91 -19.62 3.43 -8.94
N THR A 92 -19.80 2.17 -9.36
CA THR A 92 -20.71 1.80 -10.44
C THR A 92 -21.94 1.02 -9.97
N GLY A 93 -21.91 0.44 -8.78
CA GLY A 93 -22.91 -0.52 -8.30
C GLY A 93 -22.83 -1.90 -8.97
N TYR A 94 -21.82 -2.14 -9.81
CA TYR A 94 -21.64 -3.38 -10.57
C TYR A 94 -20.24 -3.94 -10.38
N ILE A 95 -20.09 -5.25 -10.46
CA ILE A 95 -18.81 -5.94 -10.45
C ILE A 95 -18.86 -7.16 -11.39
N PRO A 96 -17.91 -7.32 -12.32
CA PRO A 96 -17.86 -8.48 -13.19
C PRO A 96 -17.80 -9.81 -12.41
N ARG A 97 -18.44 -10.86 -12.92
CA ARG A 97 -18.49 -12.19 -12.25
C ARG A 97 -17.11 -12.76 -11.92
N GLU A 98 -16.12 -12.58 -12.81
CA GLU A 98 -14.75 -13.03 -12.56
C GLU A 98 -14.14 -12.32 -11.34
N TRP A 99 -14.44 -11.04 -11.16
CA TRP A 99 -13.94 -10.24 -10.04
C TRP A 99 -14.67 -10.60 -8.74
N VAL A 100 -15.98 -10.88 -8.81
CA VAL A 100 -16.75 -11.43 -7.68
C VAL A 100 -16.13 -12.74 -7.20
N ARG A 101 -15.91 -13.70 -8.10
CA ARG A 101 -15.27 -14.98 -7.77
C ARG A 101 -13.89 -14.79 -7.16
N TYR A 102 -13.14 -13.83 -7.67
CA TYR A 102 -11.86 -13.45 -7.09
C TYR A 102 -12.04 -12.92 -5.65
N LEU A 103 -13.03 -12.05 -5.38
CA LEU A 103 -13.34 -11.55 -4.04
C LEU A 103 -13.87 -12.66 -3.10
N GLU A 104 -14.59 -13.65 -3.59
CA GLU A 104 -15.05 -14.82 -2.81
C GLU A 104 -13.85 -15.63 -2.29
N ILE A 105 -12.85 -15.89 -3.14
CA ILE A 105 -11.59 -16.55 -2.75
C ILE A 105 -10.86 -15.76 -1.66
N ARG A 106 -11.03 -14.43 -1.65
CA ARG A 106 -10.47 -13.52 -0.64
C ARG A 106 -11.34 -13.38 0.61
N GLY A 107 -12.46 -14.09 0.69
CA GLY A 107 -13.41 -13.99 1.79
C GLY A 107 -14.07 -12.61 1.88
N LEU A 108 -14.17 -11.89 0.77
CA LEU A 108 -14.76 -10.55 0.68
C LEU A 108 -16.15 -10.57 0.04
N ALA A 109 -16.53 -11.67 -0.57
CA ALA A 109 -17.85 -11.91 -1.14
C ALA A 109 -18.31 -13.34 -0.81
N GLU A 110 -19.62 -13.57 -0.87
CA GLU A 110 -20.26 -14.88 -0.73
C GLU A 110 -21.55 -14.88 -1.55
N ASP A 111 -21.82 -15.97 -2.27
CA ASP A 111 -22.99 -16.14 -3.14
C ASP A 111 -23.23 -14.95 -4.10
N GLY A 112 -22.14 -14.37 -4.60
CA GLY A 112 -22.19 -13.24 -5.51
C GLY A 112 -22.34 -11.85 -4.87
N GLU A 113 -22.49 -11.76 -3.54
CA GLU A 113 -22.68 -10.51 -2.81
C GLU A 113 -21.46 -10.13 -1.97
N LEU A 114 -21.18 -8.83 -1.84
CA LEU A 114 -20.10 -8.36 -0.98
C LEU A 114 -20.46 -8.51 0.49
N LEU A 115 -19.53 -9.04 1.28
CA LEU A 115 -19.68 -9.14 2.73
C LEU A 115 -19.41 -7.79 3.42
N ASP A 116 -19.96 -7.59 4.62
CA ASP A 116 -19.74 -6.35 5.40
C ASP A 116 -18.24 -6.05 5.65
N ARG A 117 -17.42 -7.09 5.80
CA ARG A 117 -15.96 -6.95 5.92
C ARG A 117 -15.34 -6.28 4.70
N ALA A 118 -15.85 -6.51 3.49
CA ALA A 118 -15.35 -5.86 2.28
C ALA A 118 -15.59 -4.34 2.31
N ARG A 119 -16.75 -3.93 2.83
CA ARG A 119 -17.07 -2.51 3.09
C ARG A 119 -16.11 -1.90 4.11
N LYS A 120 -15.95 -2.54 5.26
CA LYS A 120 -15.02 -2.06 6.31
C LYS A 120 -13.59 -1.95 5.79
N ILE A 121 -13.13 -2.94 5.03
CA ILE A 121 -11.80 -2.91 4.39
C ILE A 121 -11.67 -1.72 3.45
N PHE A 122 -12.68 -1.45 2.62
CA PHE A 122 -12.66 -0.30 1.72
C PHE A 122 -12.71 1.04 2.48
N GLU A 123 -13.45 1.11 3.58
CA GLU A 123 -13.49 2.27 4.48
C GLU A 123 -12.12 2.51 5.14
N ALA A 124 -11.52 1.46 5.72
CA ALA A 124 -10.18 1.49 6.30
C ALA A 124 -9.14 1.95 5.27
N TYR A 125 -9.23 1.42 4.05
CA TYR A 125 -8.39 1.82 2.94
C TYR A 125 -8.49 3.34 2.67
N LYS A 126 -9.71 3.88 2.64
CA LYS A 126 -9.97 5.31 2.40
C LYS A 126 -9.47 6.21 3.53
N SER A 127 -9.50 5.75 4.77
CA SER A 127 -9.02 6.51 5.93
C SER A 127 -7.51 6.36 6.17
N ALA A 128 -6.89 5.28 5.69
CA ALA A 128 -5.47 5.03 5.90
C ALA A 128 -4.58 6.16 5.35
N ARG A 129 -3.52 6.46 6.10
CA ARG A 129 -2.45 7.40 5.74
C ARG A 129 -1.16 6.60 5.61
N PRO A 130 -0.82 6.12 4.40
CA PRO A 130 0.37 5.30 4.21
C PRO A 130 1.63 6.12 4.44
N THR A 131 2.70 5.45 4.83
CA THR A 131 4.04 6.02 4.96
C THR A 131 4.83 5.67 3.71
N LEU A 132 5.41 6.66 3.05
CA LEU A 132 6.32 6.44 1.92
C LEU A 132 7.68 6.01 2.45
N VAL A 133 8.09 4.78 2.16
CA VAL A 133 9.39 4.22 2.56
C VAL A 133 10.19 3.81 1.33
N LEU A 134 11.28 4.53 1.04
CA LEU A 134 12.17 4.19 -0.07
C LEU A 134 13.48 3.65 0.48
N THR A 135 13.75 2.37 0.19
CA THR A 135 15.04 1.73 0.41
C THR A 135 15.81 1.64 -0.92
N ASN A 136 17.09 1.29 -0.88
CA ASN A 136 17.87 1.06 -2.11
C ASN A 136 17.21 0.02 -3.02
N ASP A 137 16.61 -1.04 -2.46
CA ASP A 137 15.91 -2.07 -3.22
C ASP A 137 14.66 -1.52 -3.89
N THR A 138 13.83 -0.77 -3.15
CA THR A 138 12.61 -0.14 -3.71
C THR A 138 12.96 0.89 -4.79
N VAL A 139 13.99 1.69 -4.55
CA VAL A 139 14.52 2.68 -5.52
C VAL A 139 14.98 1.99 -6.79
N SER A 140 15.83 0.96 -6.66
CA SER A 140 16.35 0.19 -7.79
C SER A 140 15.22 -0.50 -8.55
N PHE A 141 14.25 -1.07 -7.84
CA PHE A 141 13.08 -1.69 -8.45
C PHE A 141 12.27 -0.70 -9.28
N LEU A 142 11.88 0.44 -8.69
CA LEU A 142 11.10 1.48 -9.36
C LEU A 142 11.82 2.06 -10.58
N PHE A 143 13.14 2.19 -10.51
CA PHE A 143 13.95 2.66 -11.62
C PHE A 143 13.84 1.71 -12.84
N ASN A 144 13.93 0.41 -12.61
CA ASN A 144 14.02 -0.60 -13.66
C ASN A 144 12.66 -1.12 -14.17
N VAL A 145 11.58 -1.01 -13.37
CA VAL A 145 10.27 -1.52 -13.78
C VAL A 145 9.59 -0.58 -14.80
N PRO A 146 8.95 -1.11 -15.86
CA PRO A 146 8.08 -0.31 -16.74
C PRO A 146 6.93 0.37 -15.98
N PHE A 147 6.33 1.42 -16.58
CA PHE A 147 5.18 2.10 -16.00
C PHE A 147 3.91 1.24 -16.02
N VAL A 148 3.76 0.38 -17.02
CA VAL A 148 2.62 -0.52 -17.21
C VAL A 148 3.12 -1.84 -17.80
N GLY A 149 2.46 -2.95 -17.49
CA GLY A 149 2.78 -4.25 -18.06
C GLY A 149 1.89 -5.37 -17.50
N TYR A 150 2.18 -6.61 -17.88
CA TYR A 150 1.53 -7.77 -17.28
C TYR A 150 2.09 -8.07 -15.89
N TYR A 151 1.21 -8.46 -14.97
CA TYR A 151 1.61 -8.75 -13.60
C TYR A 151 2.54 -9.97 -13.50
N ASP A 152 2.36 -10.98 -14.34
CA ASP A 152 3.24 -12.15 -14.37
C ASP A 152 4.67 -11.81 -14.81
N ASP A 153 4.82 -10.85 -15.72
CA ASP A 153 6.12 -10.34 -16.15
C ASP A 153 6.79 -9.57 -15.00
N LEU A 154 6.01 -8.84 -14.20
CA LEU A 154 6.50 -8.14 -13.01
C LEU A 154 7.01 -9.11 -11.95
N ILE A 155 6.29 -10.20 -11.69
CA ILE A 155 6.72 -11.26 -10.77
C ILE A 155 8.02 -11.88 -11.27
N THR A 156 8.05 -12.28 -12.54
CA THR A 156 9.24 -12.88 -13.17
C THR A 156 10.46 -11.96 -13.08
N PHE A 157 10.28 -10.67 -13.34
CA PHE A 157 11.32 -9.66 -13.20
C PHE A 157 11.82 -9.54 -11.74
N THR A 158 10.89 -9.52 -10.78
CA THR A 158 11.20 -9.42 -9.34
C THR A 158 12.08 -10.57 -8.89
N ASP A 159 11.71 -11.80 -9.27
CA ASP A 159 12.44 -13.01 -8.92
C ASP A 159 13.80 -13.09 -9.61
N ALA A 160 13.86 -12.77 -10.91
CA ALA A 160 15.10 -12.84 -11.70
C ALA A 160 16.16 -11.82 -11.26
N ALA A 161 15.74 -10.62 -10.87
CA ALA A 161 16.63 -9.56 -10.40
C ALA A 161 16.99 -9.69 -8.91
N GLY A 162 16.46 -10.71 -8.21
CA GLY A 162 16.76 -10.97 -6.81
C GLY A 162 16.16 -9.95 -5.84
N TYR A 163 15.13 -9.22 -6.26
CA TYR A 163 14.41 -8.33 -5.36
C TYR A 163 13.66 -9.15 -4.31
N GLY A 164 13.55 -8.63 -3.08
CA GLY A 164 12.86 -9.33 -2.00
C GLY A 164 11.41 -9.64 -2.38
N LYS A 165 10.90 -10.81 -1.95
CA LYS A 165 9.51 -11.26 -2.17
C LYS A 165 8.45 -10.24 -1.71
N THR A 166 8.82 -9.33 -0.81
CA THR A 166 7.97 -8.29 -0.24
C THR A 166 8.02 -6.96 -1.02
N THR A 167 8.80 -6.86 -2.10
CA THR A 167 8.94 -5.60 -2.85
C THR A 167 7.60 -5.17 -3.45
N ILE A 168 6.90 -6.10 -4.12
CA ILE A 168 5.58 -5.85 -4.71
C ILE A 168 4.55 -5.52 -3.61
N SER A 169 4.53 -6.25 -2.49
CA SER A 169 3.59 -5.97 -1.38
C SER A 169 3.88 -4.61 -0.74
N SER A 170 5.15 -4.22 -0.59
CA SER A 170 5.56 -2.92 -0.08
C SER A 170 5.12 -1.77 -1.00
N LEU A 171 5.31 -1.92 -2.31
CA LEU A 171 4.82 -0.93 -3.28
C LEU A 171 3.29 -0.81 -3.27
N GLN A 172 2.57 -1.92 -3.08
CA GLN A 172 1.13 -1.88 -2.90
C GLN A 172 0.76 -1.18 -1.58
N ALA A 173 1.40 -1.51 -0.46
CA ALA A 173 1.14 -0.87 0.84
C ALA A 173 1.35 0.66 0.79
N MET A 174 2.41 1.10 0.10
CA MET A 174 2.70 2.52 -0.13
C MET A 174 1.83 3.16 -1.23
N ARG A 175 0.86 2.44 -1.81
CA ARG A 175 0.03 2.91 -2.93
C ARG A 175 0.82 3.31 -4.18
N LEU A 176 2.02 2.78 -4.36
CA LEU A 176 2.86 3.05 -5.53
C LEU A 176 2.51 2.16 -6.72
N LEU A 177 1.96 0.98 -6.48
CA LEU A 177 1.60 0.00 -7.52
C LEU A 177 0.10 -0.29 -7.54
N ARG A 178 -0.49 -0.32 -8.74
CA ARG A 178 -1.84 -0.84 -9.00
C ARG A 178 -1.80 -2.13 -9.76
N ILE A 179 -2.69 -3.06 -9.42
CA ILE A 179 -2.90 -4.30 -10.15
C ILE A 179 -4.39 -4.40 -10.46
N SER A 180 -4.74 -4.73 -11.70
CA SER A 180 -6.12 -4.99 -12.08
C SER A 180 -6.60 -6.31 -11.45
N PRO A 181 -7.90 -6.46 -11.18
CA PRO A 181 -8.46 -7.79 -10.96
C PRO A 181 -8.17 -8.70 -12.17
N PRO A 182 -8.06 -10.02 -11.95
CA PRO A 182 -7.81 -10.95 -13.05
C PRO A 182 -8.99 -10.90 -14.03
N THR A 183 -8.67 -10.77 -15.31
CA THR A 183 -9.63 -10.83 -16.43
C THR A 183 -9.06 -11.80 -17.46
N ASN A 184 -9.82 -12.83 -17.86
CA ASN A 184 -9.33 -13.92 -18.71
C ASN A 184 -8.04 -14.58 -18.16
N GLY A 185 -7.94 -14.70 -16.84
CA GLY A 185 -6.80 -15.30 -16.16
C GLY A 185 -5.52 -14.45 -16.13
N ARG A 186 -5.56 -13.20 -16.58
CA ARG A 186 -4.41 -12.28 -16.55
C ARG A 186 -4.71 -11.02 -15.77
N SER A 187 -3.67 -10.42 -15.20
CA SER A 187 -3.74 -9.10 -14.56
C SER A 187 -2.69 -8.18 -15.18
N VAL A 188 -3.01 -6.90 -15.25
CA VAL A 188 -2.05 -5.85 -15.62
C VAL A 188 -1.69 -5.04 -14.38
N TYR A 189 -0.48 -4.53 -14.35
CA TYR A 189 -0.05 -3.56 -13.35
C TYR A 189 0.16 -2.19 -13.97
N VAL A 190 0.03 -1.15 -13.15
CA VAL A 190 0.41 0.22 -13.50
C VAL A 190 1.05 0.89 -12.29
N LEU A 191 2.14 1.62 -12.51
CA LEU A 191 2.70 2.53 -11.52
C LEU A 191 1.71 3.69 -11.31
N THR A 192 1.48 4.05 -10.05
CA THR A 192 0.63 5.20 -9.75
C THR A 192 1.32 6.52 -10.05
N PRO A 193 0.58 7.62 -10.20
CA PRO A 193 1.18 8.96 -10.33
C PRO A 193 2.15 9.32 -9.19
N ALA A 194 1.91 8.82 -7.98
CA ALA A 194 2.88 8.92 -6.89
C ALA A 194 4.20 8.18 -7.19
N ALA A 195 4.13 6.96 -7.73
CA ALA A 195 5.31 6.20 -8.11
C ALA A 195 6.05 6.81 -9.30
N GLU A 196 5.33 7.37 -10.26
CA GLU A 196 5.93 8.13 -11.37
C GLU A 196 6.72 9.33 -10.83
N GLN A 197 6.12 10.09 -9.93
CA GLN A 197 6.77 11.23 -9.27
C GLN A 197 8.02 10.80 -8.49
N VAL A 198 7.95 9.69 -7.73
CA VAL A 198 9.12 9.10 -7.05
C VAL A 198 10.21 8.72 -8.05
N LYS A 199 9.84 8.05 -9.14
CA LYS A 199 10.79 7.59 -10.17
C LYS A 199 11.52 8.77 -10.82
N VAL A 200 10.81 9.84 -11.15
CA VAL A 200 11.40 11.08 -11.69
C VAL A 200 12.32 11.76 -10.67
N ALA A 201 11.89 11.83 -9.41
CA ALA A 201 12.66 12.45 -8.33
C ALA A 201 13.99 11.72 -8.10
N ILE A 202 13.96 10.39 -8.01
CA ILE A 202 15.13 9.52 -7.85
C ILE A 202 16.10 9.70 -9.01
N THR A 203 15.61 9.72 -10.25
CA THR A 203 16.45 9.86 -11.45
C THR A 203 17.19 11.20 -11.48
N SER A 204 16.60 12.22 -10.88
CA SER A 204 17.16 13.57 -10.83
C SER A 204 18.12 13.79 -9.64
N ALA A 205 18.14 12.87 -8.68
CA ALA A 205 18.96 12.98 -7.48
C ALA A 205 20.39 12.49 -7.74
N LYS A 206 21.39 13.33 -7.42
CA LYS A 206 22.82 13.01 -7.63
C LYS A 206 23.39 11.97 -6.67
N THR A 207 22.67 11.64 -5.60
CA THR A 207 23.05 10.64 -4.60
C THR A 207 21.78 10.00 -4.06
N VAL A 208 21.60 8.70 -4.30
CA VAL A 208 20.51 7.92 -3.69
C VAL A 208 21.16 6.82 -2.86
N GLY A 209 21.68 7.22 -1.71
CA GLY A 209 22.16 6.30 -0.67
C GLY A 209 21.26 6.32 0.56
N VAL A 210 19.97 6.58 0.37
CA VAL A 210 19.12 7.12 1.43
C VAL A 210 17.90 6.26 1.67
N HIS A 211 17.80 5.76 2.90
CA HIS A 211 16.54 5.32 3.47
C HIS A 211 15.65 6.56 3.69
N ILE A 212 14.60 6.70 2.88
CA ILE A 212 13.62 7.78 2.99
C ILE A 212 12.39 7.21 3.67
N SER A 213 11.89 7.89 4.71
CA SER A 213 10.62 7.59 5.34
C SER A 213 9.85 8.89 5.51
N VAL A 214 8.70 9.01 4.86
CA VAL A 214 7.81 10.18 4.95
C VAL A 214 6.42 9.70 5.33
N GLY A 215 6.05 9.94 6.59
CA GLY A 215 4.70 9.80 7.11
C GLY A 215 4.02 11.16 7.28
N VAL A 216 2.96 11.19 8.09
CA VAL A 216 2.19 12.43 8.34
C VAL A 216 3.04 13.51 9.01
N GLU A 217 3.85 13.13 10.00
CA GLU A 217 4.69 14.06 10.76
C GLU A 217 5.80 14.66 9.87
N GLU A 218 6.47 13.83 9.08
CA GLU A 218 7.50 14.29 8.15
C GLU A 218 6.92 15.19 7.05
N ALA A 219 5.75 14.83 6.50
CA ALA A 219 5.07 15.65 5.51
C ALA A 219 4.70 17.03 6.08
N ASP A 220 4.13 17.09 7.29
CA ASP A 220 3.79 18.34 7.98
C ASP A 220 5.04 19.20 8.26
N ALA A 221 6.15 18.57 8.67
CA ALA A 221 7.41 19.27 8.89
C ALA A 221 8.00 19.84 7.59
N LEU A 222 7.96 19.08 6.49
CA LEU A 222 8.37 19.56 5.17
C LEU A 222 7.53 20.74 4.70
N GLU A 223 6.21 20.72 4.95
CA GLU A 223 5.29 21.80 4.58
C GLU A 223 5.53 23.07 5.39
N LYS A 224 5.77 22.94 6.70
CA LYS A 224 5.95 24.06 7.62
C LYS A 224 7.39 24.57 7.69
N GLY A 225 8.33 23.89 7.04
CA GLY A 225 9.77 24.19 7.17
C GLY A 225 10.31 23.92 8.58
N ILE A 226 9.70 22.98 9.30
CA ILE A 226 10.20 22.53 10.61
C ILE A 226 11.35 21.56 10.34
N GLU A 227 12.51 21.85 10.89
CA GLU A 227 13.67 20.96 10.75
C GLU A 227 13.44 19.65 11.50
N LEU A 228 13.61 18.52 10.80
CA LEU A 228 13.73 17.21 11.42
C LEU A 228 15.06 16.57 11.03
N ALA A 229 15.76 16.00 12.02
CA ALA A 229 17.04 15.34 11.80
C ALA A 229 16.95 14.20 10.77
N SER A 230 15.83 13.46 10.75
CA SER A 230 15.55 12.41 9.76
C SER A 230 15.43 12.95 8.32
N LEU A 231 14.81 14.12 8.15
CA LEU A 231 14.63 14.77 6.85
C LEU A 231 15.92 15.37 6.30
N VAL A 232 16.75 15.93 7.19
CA VAL A 232 18.10 16.42 6.84
C VAL A 232 19.00 15.25 6.48
N ALA A 233 19.02 14.19 7.30
CA ALA A 233 19.79 12.98 7.02
C ALA A 233 19.38 12.29 5.71
N SER A 234 18.11 12.45 5.31
CA SER A 234 17.61 11.92 4.05
C SER A 234 17.72 12.87 2.85
N GLY A 235 18.31 14.06 3.03
CA GLY A 235 18.50 15.03 1.96
C GLY A 235 17.20 15.68 1.45
N LEU A 236 16.08 15.50 2.16
CA LEU A 236 14.80 16.15 1.88
C LEU A 236 14.78 17.59 2.40
N GLN A 237 15.59 17.88 3.42
CA GLN A 237 15.82 19.21 3.97
C GLN A 237 17.31 19.53 4.02
N GLU A 238 17.62 20.82 4.03
CA GLU A 238 18.89 21.35 4.48
C GLU A 238 18.82 21.74 5.96
N THR A 239 19.97 21.91 6.61
CA THR A 239 20.05 22.53 7.94
C THR A 239 19.38 23.91 7.91
N GLY A 240 18.57 24.21 8.91
CA GLY A 240 17.69 25.37 8.99
C GLY A 240 16.26 25.10 8.51
N GLY A 241 15.89 23.85 8.22
CA GLY A 241 14.51 23.44 7.87
C GLY A 241 14.08 23.74 6.42
N ARG A 242 15.01 24.21 5.57
CA ARG A 242 14.70 24.53 4.17
C ARG A 242 14.54 23.25 3.35
N ILE A 243 13.39 23.07 2.72
CA ILE A 243 13.11 21.93 1.84
C ILE A 243 13.96 21.97 0.55
N THR A 244 14.53 20.84 0.15
CA THR A 244 15.29 20.69 -1.11
C THR A 244 14.34 20.46 -2.29
N GLU A 245 14.82 20.58 -3.54
CA GLU A 245 14.02 20.20 -4.72
C GLU A 245 13.63 18.72 -4.70
N PHE A 246 14.54 17.87 -4.21
CA PHE A 246 14.26 16.45 -3.99
C PHE A 246 13.18 16.27 -2.92
N GLY A 247 13.28 17.01 -1.80
CA GLY A 247 12.27 17.06 -0.75
C GLY A 247 10.89 17.47 -1.25
N LYS A 248 10.81 18.50 -2.09
CA LYS A 248 9.54 18.93 -2.73
C LYS A 248 8.94 17.83 -3.60
N ALA A 249 9.77 17.15 -4.40
CA ALA A 249 9.30 16.08 -5.27
C ALA A 249 8.79 14.87 -4.48
N ILE A 250 9.46 14.51 -3.37
CA ILE A 250 9.02 13.43 -2.47
C ILE A 250 7.75 13.81 -1.72
N LEU A 251 7.63 15.06 -1.24
CA LEU A 251 6.41 15.56 -0.61
C LEU A 251 5.22 15.52 -1.58
N GLU A 252 5.44 15.90 -2.84
CA GLU A 252 4.40 15.82 -3.88
C GLU A 252 3.98 14.37 -4.15
N ALA A 253 4.93 13.44 -4.22
CA ALA A 253 4.60 12.01 -4.33
C ALA A 253 3.77 11.53 -3.13
N TYR A 254 4.15 11.91 -1.91
CA TYR A 254 3.40 11.58 -0.70
C TYR A 254 1.96 12.12 -0.76
N ARG A 255 1.77 13.37 -1.19
CA ARG A 255 0.42 13.94 -1.38
C ARG A 255 -0.39 13.13 -2.36
N ARG A 256 0.18 12.73 -3.51
CA ARG A 256 -0.51 11.89 -4.51
C ARG A 256 -0.91 10.52 -4.00
N MET A 257 -0.19 9.95 -3.02
CA MET A 257 -0.62 8.73 -2.34
C MET A 257 -1.89 8.93 -1.52
N THR A 258 -2.15 10.16 -1.06
CA THR A 258 -3.29 10.51 -0.20
C THR A 258 -4.47 11.12 -0.95
N VAL A 259 -4.27 11.64 -2.15
CA VAL A 259 -5.32 12.25 -2.99
C VAL A 259 -6.08 11.18 -3.78
N ARG A 260 -7.41 11.31 -3.84
CA ARG A 260 -8.25 10.55 -4.77
C ARG A 260 -8.22 11.21 -6.14
N GLU A 261 -7.30 10.79 -7.01
CA GLU A 261 -7.34 11.23 -8.40
C GLU A 261 -8.48 10.52 -9.17
N ARG A 262 -9.20 11.27 -10.01
CA ARG A 262 -10.21 10.71 -10.94
C ARG A 262 -9.50 9.83 -12.00
N ARG A 263 -10.05 8.65 -12.23
CA ARG A 263 -9.35 7.40 -12.60
C ARG A 263 -8.81 7.29 -14.03
N LEU A 264 -7.60 6.72 -14.14
CA LEU A 264 -7.30 5.60 -15.05
C LEU A 264 -7.49 4.31 -14.23
N VAL A 265 -8.49 3.50 -14.55
CA VAL A 265 -8.56 2.12 -14.06
C VAL A 265 -7.78 1.29 -15.08
N PRO A 266 -6.76 0.50 -14.68
CA PRO A 266 -6.21 -0.50 -15.57
C PRO A 266 -7.28 -1.59 -15.73
N VAL A 267 -8.18 -1.41 -16.67
CA VAL A 267 -9.17 -2.40 -17.08
C VAL A 267 -8.71 -3.02 -18.39
N PHE A 268 -8.81 -4.34 -18.48
CA PHE A 268 -9.00 -4.97 -19.78
C PHE A 268 -10.40 -4.57 -20.22
N VAL A 269 -10.52 -3.66 -21.18
CA VAL A 269 -11.83 -3.40 -21.80
C VAL A 269 -12.14 -4.62 -22.65
N THR A 270 -13.15 -5.41 -22.26
CA THR A 270 -13.65 -6.49 -23.11
C THR A 270 -14.55 -5.91 -24.21
N GLU A 271 -14.75 -6.63 -25.32
CA GLU A 271 -15.68 -6.17 -26.37
C GLU A 271 -17.10 -5.93 -25.83
N GLU A 272 -17.55 -6.75 -24.87
CA GLU A 272 -18.85 -6.58 -24.20
C GLU A 272 -18.95 -5.27 -23.40
N GLU A 273 -17.84 -4.72 -22.89
CA GLU A 273 -17.80 -3.46 -22.15
C GLU A 273 -17.72 -2.24 -23.07
N VAL A 274 -17.27 -2.39 -24.32
CA VAL A 274 -17.26 -1.32 -25.33
C VAL A 274 -18.68 -0.99 -25.79
N ASP A 275 -19.57 -1.98 -25.91
CA ASP A 275 -20.93 -1.77 -26.40
C ASP A 275 -21.85 -1.05 -25.38
N VAL A 276 -21.41 -0.91 -24.12
CA VAL A 276 -22.18 -0.32 -23.02
C VAL A 276 -21.65 1.08 -22.62
N LEU A 277 -20.46 1.48 -23.08
CA LEU A 277 -19.83 2.79 -22.85
C LEU A 277 -20.13 3.79 -23.99
#